data_AF-A0A2E4FR38-F1
#
_entry.id   AF-A0A2E4FR38-F1
#
_cell.length_a   1.000
_cell.length_b   1.000
_cell.length_c   1.000
_cell.angle_alpha   90.00
_cell.angle_beta   90.00
_cell.angle_gamma   90.00
#
_symmetry.space_group_name_H-M   'P 1'
#
loop_
_entity.id
_entity.type
_entity.pdbx_description
1 polymer ?
#
loop_
_entity_poly.entity_id
_entity_poly.type
_entity_poly.pdbx_seq_one_letter_code
_entity_poly.pdbx_strand_id
1 'polypeptide(L)' 'MRGARVVVVDDVVTTGATVEACARVLRQQLGARNVRVLTLARVARSRST' A
#
# COMPACT_ATOMS: atom_id res chain seq x y z
N MET A 1 -4.53 1.70 -15.43
CA MET A 1 -3.76 2.79 -14.79
C MET A 1 -2.40 3.02 -15.46
N ARG A 2 -2.27 2.78 -16.77
CA ARG A 2 -0.97 2.78 -17.45
C ARG A 2 -0.29 4.15 -17.34
N GLY A 3 0.95 4.16 -16.84
CA GLY A 3 1.75 5.37 -16.66
C GLY A 3 1.37 6.26 -15.47
N ALA A 4 0.28 5.95 -14.76
CA ALA A 4 -0.24 6.79 -13.69
C ALA A 4 0.61 6.74 -12.41
N ARG A 5 0.54 7.82 -11.63
CA ARG A 5 1.04 7.89 -10.25
C ARG A 5 -0.16 7.77 -9.32
N VAL A 6 -0.20 6.74 -8.49
CA VAL A 6 -1.35 6.37 -7.66
C VAL A 6 -0.97 6.51 -6.18
N VAL A 7 -1.88 7.08 -5.40
CA VAL A 7 -1.81 7.06 -3.93
C VAL A 7 -2.97 6.23 -3.43
N VAL A 8 -2.68 5.14 -2.72
CA VAL A 8 -3.65 4.37 -1.96
C VAL A 8 -3.79 5.04 -0.61
N VAL A 9 -5.02 5.40 -0.23
CA VAL A 9 -5.33 6.02 1.06
C VAL A 9 -6.07 5.00 1.90
N ASP A 10 -5.60 4.81 3.14
CA ASP A 10 -6.21 3.89 4.10
C ASP A 10 -6.14 4.51 5.50
N ASP A 11 -7.08 4.20 6.39
CA ASP A 11 -7.06 4.79 7.74
C ASP A 11 -5.93 4.18 8.61
N VAL A 12 -5.81 2.86 8.63
CA VAL A 12 -4.87 2.12 9.47
C VAL A 12 -4.19 1.02 8.66
N VAL A 13 -2.86 1.06 8.60
CA VAL A 13 -2.06 -0.05 8.06
C VAL A 13 -1.52 -0.90 9.20
N THR A 14 -1.83 -2.20 9.18
CA THR A 14 -1.29 -3.19 10.11
C THR A 14 0.02 -3.79 9.57
N THR A 15 0.00 -5.06 9.15
CA THR A 15 1.17 -5.74 8.55
C THR A 15 1.53 -5.19 7.18
N GLY A 16 0.58 -4.53 6.50
CA GLY A 16 0.73 -4.05 5.13
C GLY A 16 0.23 -5.00 4.05
N ALA A 17 -0.22 -6.21 4.41
CA ALA A 17 -0.61 -7.23 3.43
C ALA A 17 -1.67 -6.75 2.42
N THR A 18 -2.69 -6.01 2.89
CA THR A 18 -3.75 -5.47 2.02
C THR A 18 -3.18 -4.47 1.02
N VAL A 19 -2.44 -3.46 1.49
CA VAL A 19 -1.89 -2.42 0.62
C VAL A 19 -0.80 -2.95 -0.32
N GLU A 20 -0.06 -3.99 0.07
CA GLU A 20 0.87 -4.70 -0.82
C GLU A 20 0.16 -5.45 -1.94
N ALA A 21 -0.93 -6.18 -1.62
CA ALA A 21 -1.75 -6.84 -2.62
C ALA A 21 -2.34 -5.84 -3.62
N CYS A 22 -2.87 -4.72 -3.14
CA CYS A 22 -3.36 -3.64 -3.99
C CYS A 22 -2.23 -3.06 -4.86
N ALA A 23 -1.07 -2.73 -4.28
CA ALA A 23 0.05 -2.17 -5.01
C ALA A 23 0.58 -3.11 -6.10
N ARG A 24 0.57 -4.43 -5.84
CA ARG A 24 0.94 -5.47 -6.81
C ARG A 24 0.02 -5.44 -8.02
N VAL A 25 -1.29 -5.46 -7.82
CA VAL A 25 -2.29 -5.38 -8.92
C VAL A 25 -2.15 -4.07 -9.70
N LEU A 26 -2.07 -2.94 -8.98
CA LEU A 26 -1.95 -1.60 -9.59
C LEU A 26 -0.71 -1.48 -10.50
N ARG A 27 0.45 -2.00 -10.04
CA ARG A 27 1.69 -2.00 -10.83
C ARG A 27 1.67 -3.03 -11.94
N GLN A 28 1.48 -4.29 -11.59
CA GLN A 28 1.75 -5.42 -12.49
C GLN A 28 0.62 -5.63 -13.51
N GLN A 29 -0.64 -5.50 -13.09
CA GLN A 29 -1.78 -5.79 -13.95
C GLN A 29 -2.31 -4.51 -14.61
N LEU A 30 -2.27 -3.37 -13.91
CA LEU A 30 -2.87 -2.13 -14.38
C LEU A 30 -1.87 -1.09 -14.93
N GLY A 31 -0.56 -1.36 -14.79
CA GLY A 31 0.53 -0.58 -15.38
C GLY A 31 0.82 0.76 -14.69
N ALA A 32 0.51 0.91 -13.41
CA ALA A 32 0.84 2.14 -12.67
C ALA A 32 2.36 2.35 -12.60
N ARG A 33 2.82 3.56 -12.94
CA ARG A 33 4.24 3.94 -12.88
C ARG A 33 4.75 4.04 -11.44
N ASN A 34 3.91 4.51 -10.53
CA ASN A 34 4.24 4.64 -9.12
C ASN A 34 3.01 4.40 -8.26
N VAL A 35 3.18 3.69 -7.14
CA VAL A 35 2.15 3.49 -6.13
C VAL A 35 2.75 3.87 -4.78
N ARG A 36 2.09 4.81 -4.09
CA ARG A 36 2.40 5.21 -2.71
C ARG A 36 1.22 4.85 -1.80
N VAL A 37 1.48 4.69 -0.52
CA VAL A 37 0.46 4.46 0.50
C VAL A 37 0.50 5.65 1.45
N LEU A 38 -0.66 6.25 1.69
CA LEU A 38 -0.87 7.27 2.71
C LEU A 38 -1.82 6.67 3.74
N THR A 39 -1.41 6.69 5.01
CA THR A 39 -2.25 6.18 6.09
C THR A 39 -2.16 7.05 7.34
N LEU A 40 -3.26 7.14 8.08
CA LEU A 40 -3.32 7.93 9.30
C LEU A 40 -2.56 7.25 10.45
N ALA A 41 -2.63 5.92 10.55
CA ALA A 41 -1.94 5.16 11.59
C ALA A 41 -1.26 3.90 11.03
N ARG A 42 -0.09 3.56 11.60
CA ARG A 42 0.58 2.29 11.35
C ARG A 42 0.74 1.51 12.64
N VAL A 43 0.26 0.27 12.67
CA VAL A 43 0.41 -0.59 13.84
C VAL A 43 1.83 -1.17 13.86
N ALA A 44 2.60 -0.83 14.89
CA ALA A 44 3.89 -1.46 15.14
C ALA A 44 3.69 -2.85 15.75
N ARG A 45 4.46 -3.85 15.31
CA ARG A 45 4.47 -5.16 15.99
C ARG A 45 5.14 -5.00 17.35
N SER A 46 4.50 -5.51 18.40
CA SER A 46 5.12 -5.61 19.72
C SER A 46 6.33 -6.54 19.65
N ARG A 47 7.51 -6.05 20.05
CA ARG A 47 8.64 -6.92 20.35
C ARG A 47 8.31 -7.63 21.65
N SER A 48 8.01 -8.93 21.60
CA SER A 48 8.08 -9.76 22.80
C SER A 48 9.55 -9.89 23.17
N THR A 49 9.93 -9.33 24.31
CA THR A 49 11.19 -9.61 25.02
C THR A 49 11.11 -10.93 25.75
#